data_AF-A0A1W9GC60-F1
#
_entry.id   AF-A0A1W9GC60-F1
#
_cell.length_a   1.000
_cell.length_b   1.000
_cell.length_c   1.000
_cell.angle_alpha   90.00
_cell.angle_beta   90.00
_cell.angle_gamma   90.00
#
_symmetry.space_group_name_H-M   'P 1'
#
loop_
_entity.id
_entity.type
_entity.pdbx_description
1 polymer ?
#
loop_
_entity_poly.entity_id
_entity_poly.type
_entity_poly.pdbx_seq_one_letter_code
_entity_poly.pdbx_strand_id
1 'polypeptide(L)'
;MLEARYALASDLINIIPLYELADFVEICAHGHNVFWSVSHSSSLYQDVYYILAHHKCHRLADWWSSLQKDTFSDQAQEQLRTLVLNRYPFILYARDMVRFYRLQRDASRRHGDSHFGFGLTYHLNQFYLLLWGMLDQLSLLANLIFNLGLDPFDCGIRRPKFLKALKEQKSSLYKFLLIPIVHDWIGLMSDFRHTAAHQVIPMPTEVVIDTEDSKRSKEEILNILKIEDPDFDVFRESSLSAEGKAWLEEQAVSQWRDSKRERLADHMVYLKNKQGHYFRSPVVSIDHDLTLLTGIMDAFLVCMFQKDEAMRPRT
;
A
#
# COMPACT_ATOMS: atom_id res chain seq x y z
N MET A 1 20.05 26.32 -2.38
CA MET A 1 20.40 26.04 -3.80
C MET A 1 20.86 24.58 -4.04
N LEU A 2 21.43 23.88 -3.04
CA LEU A 2 21.64 22.41 -3.11
C LEU A 2 20.32 21.61 -3.02
N GLU A 3 19.39 22.01 -2.16
CA GLU A 3 18.11 21.30 -1.94
C GLU A 3 17.24 21.20 -3.21
N ALA A 4 17.25 22.23 -4.06
CA ALA A 4 16.56 22.22 -5.35
C ALA A 4 17.21 21.29 -6.39
N ARG A 5 18.52 21.00 -6.27
CA ARG A 5 19.20 20.01 -7.12
C ARG A 5 18.94 18.57 -6.65
N TYR A 6 18.66 18.36 -5.36
CA TYR A 6 18.25 17.06 -4.83
C TYR A 6 16.84 16.65 -5.23
N ALA A 7 15.90 17.60 -5.33
CA ALA A 7 14.53 17.31 -5.76
C ALA A 7 14.44 16.79 -7.21
N LEU A 8 15.40 17.15 -8.07
CA LEU A 8 15.49 16.64 -9.45
C LEU A 8 16.30 15.33 -9.57
N ALA A 9 17.11 15.01 -8.56
CA ALA A 9 17.90 13.77 -8.53
C ALA A 9 17.26 12.66 -7.68
N SER A 10 16.23 12.95 -6.89
CA SER A 10 15.58 12.00 -5.98
C SER A 10 14.87 10.85 -6.69
N ASP A 11 14.47 11.04 -7.95
CA ASP A 11 13.87 9.97 -8.76
C ASP A 11 14.93 9.03 -9.36
N LEU A 12 16.22 9.42 -9.36
CA LEU A 12 17.32 8.63 -9.90
C LEU A 12 18.28 8.11 -8.82
N ILE A 13 18.33 8.73 -7.63
CA ILE A 13 19.24 8.38 -6.53
C ILE A 13 18.43 8.19 -5.25
N ASN A 14 18.23 6.93 -4.85
CA ASN A 14 17.72 6.61 -3.52
C ASN A 14 18.80 6.92 -2.48
N ILE A 15 18.61 8.01 -1.73
CA ILE A 15 19.47 8.36 -0.60
C ILE A 15 18.94 7.60 0.61
N ILE A 16 19.71 6.60 1.07
CA ILE A 16 19.38 5.81 2.25
C ILE A 16 20.19 6.37 3.42
N PRO A 17 19.54 6.85 4.49
CA PRO A 17 20.26 7.25 5.68
C PRO A 17 21.07 6.08 6.25
N LEU A 18 22.28 6.34 6.75
CA LEU A 18 23.18 5.27 7.22
C LEU A 18 22.54 4.38 8.30
N TYR A 19 21.67 4.94 9.14
CA TYR A 19 20.96 4.20 10.17
C TYR A 19 19.87 3.25 9.62
N GLU A 20 19.45 3.42 8.36
CA GLU A 20 18.49 2.53 7.66
C GLU A 20 19.19 1.50 6.78
N LEU A 21 20.53 1.52 6.69
CA LEU A 21 21.27 0.64 5.78
C LEU A 21 21.05 -0.84 6.11
N ALA A 22 21.03 -1.20 7.38
CA ALA A 22 20.76 -2.58 7.83
C ALA A 22 19.39 -3.06 7.34
N ASP A 23 18.33 -2.30 7.64
CA ASP A 23 16.96 -2.57 7.19
C ASP A 23 16.88 -2.68 5.66
N PHE A 24 17.61 -1.83 4.94
CA PHE A 24 17.63 -1.87 3.48
C PHE A 24 18.29 -3.15 2.93
N VAL A 25 19.38 -3.61 3.55
CA VAL A 25 20.02 -4.88 3.18
C VAL A 25 19.08 -6.05 3.47
N GLU A 26 18.36 -6.04 4.61
CA GLU A 26 17.36 -7.04 4.93
C GLU A 26 16.24 -7.08 3.88
N ILE A 27 15.69 -5.92 3.49
CA ILE A 27 14.67 -5.83 2.43
C ILE A 27 15.15 -6.48 1.12
N CYS A 28 16.40 -6.25 0.74
CA CYS A 28 16.97 -6.88 -0.45
C CYS A 28 17.05 -8.41 -0.31
N ALA A 29 17.46 -8.90 0.87
CA ALA A 29 17.50 -10.33 1.17
C ALA A 29 16.10 -10.96 1.14
N HIS A 30 15.11 -10.32 1.76
CA HIS A 30 13.70 -10.79 1.79
C HIS A 30 13.11 -10.88 0.39
N GLY A 31 13.44 -9.95 -0.51
CA GLY A 31 13.04 -9.99 -1.92
C GLY A 31 13.54 -11.23 -2.67
N HIS A 32 14.61 -11.87 -2.17
CA HIS A 32 15.13 -13.15 -2.66
C HIS A 32 14.74 -14.35 -1.78
N ASN A 33 13.71 -14.20 -0.94
CA ASN A 33 13.24 -15.19 0.04
C ASN A 33 14.31 -15.59 1.07
N VAL A 34 15.26 -14.70 1.37
CA VAL A 34 16.27 -14.90 2.41
C VAL A 34 15.85 -14.12 3.65
N PHE A 35 15.15 -14.78 4.57
CA PHE A 35 14.62 -14.19 5.80
C PHE A 35 15.65 -14.20 6.94
N TRP A 36 16.61 -13.30 6.82
CA TRP A 36 17.66 -13.04 7.80
C TRP A 36 17.52 -11.63 8.37
N SER A 37 17.93 -11.45 9.64
CA SER A 37 17.98 -10.13 10.27
C SER A 37 19.36 -9.83 10.85
N VAL A 38 19.81 -8.59 10.72
CA VAL A 38 21.00 -8.06 11.38
C VAL A 38 20.86 -8.12 12.90
N SER A 39 19.63 -8.03 13.41
CA SER A 39 19.32 -8.11 14.83
C SER A 39 19.13 -9.54 15.35
N HIS A 40 19.11 -10.55 14.47
CA HIS A 40 18.83 -11.93 14.83
C HIS A 40 19.76 -12.91 14.08
N SER A 41 20.64 -13.59 14.81
CA SER A 41 21.75 -14.38 14.21
C SER A 41 21.31 -15.65 13.46
N SER A 42 20.06 -16.07 13.58
CA SER A 42 19.54 -17.29 12.97
C SER A 42 18.74 -16.99 11.70
N SER A 43 18.84 -17.86 10.69
CA SER A 43 17.88 -17.87 9.59
C SER A 43 16.50 -18.21 10.13
N LEU A 44 15.51 -17.42 9.77
CA LEU A 44 14.12 -17.66 10.17
C LEU A 44 13.30 -18.09 8.95
N TYR A 45 12.19 -18.76 9.19
CA TYR A 45 11.20 -18.99 8.16
C TYR A 45 10.36 -17.73 7.96
N GLN A 46 9.82 -17.55 6.75
CA GLN A 46 9.03 -16.38 6.37
C GLN A 46 7.84 -16.11 7.31
N ASP A 47 7.17 -17.17 7.74
CA ASP A 47 5.96 -17.15 8.57
C ASP A 47 6.20 -16.59 9.97
N VAL A 48 7.41 -16.79 10.51
CA VAL A 48 7.78 -16.31 11.85
C VAL A 48 8.75 -15.14 11.82
N TYR A 49 9.34 -14.82 10.67
CA TYR A 49 10.39 -13.79 10.54
C TYR A 49 10.00 -12.48 11.22
N TYR A 50 8.91 -11.85 10.77
CA TYR A 50 8.50 -10.56 11.29
C TYR A 50 8.13 -10.64 12.78
N ILE A 51 7.53 -11.74 13.22
CA ILE A 51 7.16 -11.94 14.62
C ILE A 51 8.40 -11.93 15.53
N LEU A 52 9.51 -12.52 15.08
CA LEU A 52 10.70 -12.70 15.90
C LEU A 52 11.77 -11.61 15.70
N ALA A 53 11.94 -11.11 14.48
CA ALA A 53 13.00 -10.17 14.12
C ALA A 53 12.55 -8.70 14.10
N HIS A 54 11.28 -8.41 13.77
CA HIS A 54 10.81 -7.02 13.72
C HIS A 54 10.44 -6.53 15.12
N HIS A 55 11.17 -5.51 15.61
CA HIS A 55 11.10 -5.02 16.99
C HIS A 55 9.66 -4.79 17.51
N LYS A 56 8.77 -4.21 16.71
CA LYS A 56 7.39 -3.94 17.11
C LYS A 56 6.53 -5.20 17.10
N CYS A 57 6.73 -6.09 16.13
CA CYS A 57 5.99 -7.35 16.06
C CYS A 57 6.38 -8.26 17.22
N HIS A 58 7.67 -8.36 17.52
CA HIS A 58 8.18 -9.10 18.67
C HIS A 58 7.58 -8.58 19.98
N ARG A 59 7.64 -7.27 20.22
CA ARG A 59 6.99 -6.64 21.38
C ARG A 59 5.49 -6.90 21.46
N LEU A 60 4.78 -6.83 20.34
CA LEU A 60 3.33 -7.09 20.31
C LEU A 60 3.03 -8.57 20.57
N ALA A 61 3.85 -9.49 20.07
CA ALA A 61 3.71 -10.92 20.30
C ALA A 61 3.97 -11.29 21.76
N ASP A 62 5.02 -10.73 22.37
CA ASP A 62 5.31 -10.89 23.80
C ASP A 62 4.18 -10.32 24.66
N TRP A 63 3.72 -9.09 24.33
CA TRP A 63 2.58 -8.46 25.00
C TRP A 63 1.33 -9.32 24.89
N TRP A 64 0.98 -9.80 23.69
CA TRP A 64 -0.16 -10.69 23.47
C TRP A 64 -0.03 -11.99 24.27
N SER A 65 1.16 -12.60 24.29
CA SER A 65 1.43 -13.83 25.05
C SER A 65 1.32 -13.64 26.56
N SER A 66 1.55 -12.42 27.04
CA SER A 66 1.43 -12.05 28.47
C SER A 66 -0.01 -11.82 28.92
N LEU A 67 -0.97 -11.68 27.99
CA LEU A 67 -2.37 -11.51 28.34
C LEU A 67 -2.94 -12.81 28.91
N GLN A 68 -3.65 -12.72 30.04
CA GLN A 68 -4.28 -13.90 30.65
C GLN A 68 -5.47 -14.36 29.80
N LYS A 69 -5.53 -15.67 29.52
CA LYS A 69 -6.57 -16.32 28.71
C LYS A 69 -8.00 -16.16 29.24
N ASP A 70 -8.18 -15.73 30.49
CA ASP A 70 -9.53 -15.57 31.06
C ASP A 70 -10.01 -14.10 31.02
N THR A 71 -9.21 -13.18 30.46
CA THR A 71 -9.52 -11.74 30.49
C THR A 71 -10.55 -11.31 29.44
N PHE A 72 -10.64 -12.04 28.33
CA PHE A 72 -11.45 -11.66 27.16
C PHE A 72 -12.21 -12.85 26.60
N SER A 73 -13.30 -12.59 25.86
CA SER A 73 -13.99 -13.64 25.11
C SER A 73 -13.07 -14.30 24.08
N ASP A 74 -13.31 -15.58 23.78
CA ASP A 74 -12.56 -16.33 22.75
C ASP A 74 -12.52 -15.58 21.42
N GLN A 75 -13.64 -14.95 21.05
CA GLN A 75 -13.73 -14.15 19.83
C GLN A 75 -12.78 -12.95 19.87
N ALA A 76 -12.71 -12.21 20.98
CA ALA A 76 -11.80 -11.08 21.11
C ALA A 76 -10.32 -11.53 21.12
N GLN A 77 -10.01 -12.68 21.74
CA GLN A 77 -8.67 -13.25 21.72
C GLN A 77 -8.23 -13.64 20.32
N GLU A 78 -9.11 -14.27 19.54
CA GLU A 78 -8.80 -14.68 18.17
C GLU A 78 -8.65 -13.47 17.24
N GLN A 79 -9.48 -12.44 17.41
CA GLN A 79 -9.33 -11.17 16.71
C GLN A 79 -8.00 -10.50 17.05
N LEU A 80 -7.59 -10.51 18.32
CA LEU A 80 -6.31 -9.94 18.75
C LEU A 80 -5.12 -10.75 18.21
N ARG A 81 -5.18 -12.08 18.29
CA ARG A 81 -4.16 -12.98 17.76
C ARG A 81 -3.97 -12.75 16.27
N THR A 82 -5.05 -12.69 15.50
CA THR A 82 -5.00 -12.43 14.06
C THR A 82 -4.43 -11.05 13.73
N LEU A 83 -4.74 -10.04 14.55
CA LEU A 83 -4.19 -8.70 14.38
C LEU A 83 -2.67 -8.69 14.56
N VAL A 84 -2.19 -9.28 15.65
CA VAL A 84 -0.79 -9.22 16.09
C VAL A 84 0.11 -10.19 15.33
N LEU A 85 -0.32 -11.45 15.18
CA LEU A 85 0.53 -12.52 14.66
C LEU A 85 0.36 -12.75 13.16
N ASN A 86 -0.72 -12.27 12.55
CA ASN A 86 -0.94 -12.46 11.10
C ASN A 86 -0.90 -11.11 10.39
N ARG A 87 -1.89 -10.26 10.62
CA ARG A 87 -2.15 -9.11 9.75
C ARG A 87 -1.03 -8.09 9.77
N TYR A 88 -0.56 -7.68 10.94
CA TYR A 88 0.51 -6.68 11.04
C TYR A 88 1.83 -7.16 10.40
N PRO A 89 2.31 -8.39 10.69
CA PRO A 89 3.42 -9.01 9.95
C PRO A 89 3.25 -8.99 8.42
N PHE A 90 2.08 -9.36 7.89
CA PHE A 90 1.85 -9.36 6.45
C PHE A 90 1.84 -7.95 5.83
N ILE A 91 1.44 -6.92 6.59
CA ILE A 91 1.53 -5.52 6.15
C ILE A 91 3.00 -5.11 6.02
N LEU A 92 3.84 -5.46 6.99
CA LEU A 92 5.28 -5.18 6.93
C LEU A 92 5.93 -5.89 5.74
N TYR A 93 5.62 -7.17 5.54
CA TYR A 93 6.08 -7.93 4.39
C TYR A 93 5.69 -7.28 3.06
N ALA A 94 4.42 -6.91 2.90
CA ALA A 94 3.96 -6.24 1.68
C ALA A 94 4.69 -4.92 1.44
N ARG A 95 4.97 -4.14 2.49
CA ARG A 95 5.75 -2.90 2.43
C ARG A 95 7.20 -3.15 2.00
N ASP A 96 7.85 -4.15 2.57
CA ASP A 96 9.24 -4.47 2.21
C ASP A 96 9.33 -4.95 0.75
N MET A 97 8.38 -5.75 0.30
CA MET A 97 8.33 -6.17 -1.10
C MET A 97 8.06 -5.02 -2.06
N VAL A 98 7.24 -4.03 -1.69
CA VAL A 98 7.08 -2.79 -2.48
C VAL A 98 8.41 -2.04 -2.60
N ARG A 99 9.15 -1.89 -1.49
CA ARG A 99 10.47 -1.24 -1.49
C ARG A 99 11.48 -2.00 -2.35
N PHE A 100 11.49 -3.34 -2.25
CA PHE A 100 12.34 -4.20 -3.07
C PHE A 100 12.04 -4.05 -4.57
N TYR A 101 10.77 -4.20 -4.99
CA TYR A 101 10.43 -4.09 -6.40
C TYR A 101 10.59 -2.68 -6.95
N ARG A 102 10.41 -1.65 -6.13
CA ARG A 102 10.76 -0.28 -6.49
C ARG A 102 12.24 -0.18 -6.83
N LEU A 103 13.12 -0.73 -5.99
CA LEU A 103 14.56 -0.74 -6.24
C LEU A 103 14.93 -1.48 -7.53
N GLN A 104 14.41 -2.70 -7.72
CA GLN A 104 14.67 -3.51 -8.91
C GLN A 104 14.23 -2.80 -10.19
N ARG A 105 13.06 -2.17 -10.16
CA ARG A 105 12.56 -1.37 -11.28
C ARG A 105 13.43 -0.14 -11.54
N ASP A 106 13.80 0.60 -10.49
CA ASP A 106 14.64 1.79 -10.63
C ASP A 106 16.04 1.43 -11.16
N ALA A 107 16.55 0.24 -10.87
CA ALA A 107 17.76 -0.31 -11.48
C ALA A 107 17.54 -0.70 -12.95
N SER A 108 16.48 -1.48 -13.24
CA SER A 108 16.06 -1.87 -14.60
C SER A 108 15.93 -0.66 -15.53
N ARG A 109 15.27 0.40 -15.07
CA ARG A 109 15.06 1.64 -15.84
C ARG A 109 16.36 2.32 -16.27
N ARG A 110 17.43 2.25 -15.45
CA ARG A 110 18.75 2.79 -15.82
C ARG A 110 19.39 2.03 -16.98
N HIS A 111 18.96 0.80 -17.21
CA HIS A 111 19.39 -0.03 -18.33
C HIS A 111 18.43 0.04 -19.52
N GLY A 112 17.42 0.92 -19.49
CA GLY A 112 16.42 1.07 -20.55
C GLY A 112 15.26 0.09 -20.46
N ASP A 113 15.17 -0.69 -19.38
CA ASP A 113 14.20 -1.77 -19.23
C ASP A 113 13.04 -1.40 -18.28
N SER A 114 11.82 -1.84 -18.61
CA SER A 114 10.59 -1.58 -17.83
C SER A 114 10.10 -2.78 -17.00
N HIS A 115 11.01 -3.64 -16.54
CA HIS A 115 10.68 -4.83 -15.75
C HIS A 115 10.17 -4.47 -14.33
N PHE A 116 9.61 -5.46 -13.63
CA PHE A 116 9.23 -5.42 -12.20
C PHE A 116 7.98 -4.59 -11.82
N GLY A 117 7.31 -3.93 -12.77
CA GLY A 117 6.07 -3.19 -12.52
C GLY A 117 4.93 -4.05 -11.95
N PHE A 118 4.82 -5.30 -12.41
CA PHE A 118 3.80 -6.25 -11.92
C PHE A 118 4.00 -6.59 -10.44
N GLY A 119 5.21 -7.00 -10.06
CA GLY A 119 5.53 -7.38 -8.67
C GLY A 119 5.32 -6.22 -7.70
N LEU A 120 5.76 -5.02 -8.09
CA LEU A 120 5.51 -3.80 -7.33
C LEU A 120 4.01 -3.59 -7.08
N THR A 121 3.20 -3.66 -8.15
CA THR A 121 1.78 -3.38 -8.04
C THR A 121 1.04 -4.45 -7.24
N TYR A 122 1.41 -5.72 -7.41
CA TYR A 122 0.86 -6.83 -6.64
C TYR A 122 1.01 -6.60 -5.13
N HIS A 123 2.23 -6.31 -4.67
CA HIS A 123 2.50 -6.11 -3.25
C HIS A 123 1.91 -4.79 -2.73
N LEU A 124 1.81 -3.76 -3.56
CA LEU A 124 1.15 -2.52 -3.20
C LEU A 124 -0.35 -2.73 -2.94
N ASN A 125 -1.01 -3.47 -3.82
CA ASN A 125 -2.42 -3.83 -3.66
C ASN A 125 -2.63 -4.67 -2.40
N GLN A 126 -1.74 -5.64 -2.16
CA GLN A 126 -1.75 -6.45 -0.95
C GLN A 126 -1.59 -5.58 0.31
N PHE A 127 -0.66 -4.61 0.30
CA PHE A 127 -0.43 -3.68 1.41
C PHE A 127 -1.71 -2.92 1.77
N TYR A 128 -2.35 -2.26 0.81
CA TYR A 128 -3.55 -1.47 1.08
C TYR A 128 -4.77 -2.32 1.45
N LEU A 129 -4.90 -3.52 0.87
CA LEU A 129 -5.94 -4.47 1.27
C LEU A 129 -5.79 -4.88 2.74
N LEU A 130 -4.58 -5.24 3.15
CA LEU A 130 -4.30 -5.64 4.53
C LEU A 130 -4.43 -4.48 5.51
N LEU A 131 -3.94 -3.30 5.13
CA LEU A 131 -4.02 -2.05 5.90
C LEU A 131 -5.48 -1.67 6.13
N TRP A 132 -6.31 -1.68 5.09
CA TRP A 132 -7.74 -1.40 5.25
C TRP A 132 -8.41 -2.41 6.19
N GLY A 133 -8.14 -3.70 5.97
CA GLY A 133 -8.69 -4.74 6.85
C GLY A 133 -8.18 -4.66 8.29
N MET A 134 -7.03 -4.02 8.54
CA MET A 134 -6.55 -3.72 9.90
C MET A 134 -7.45 -2.69 10.59
N LEU A 135 -7.85 -1.62 9.88
CA LEU A 135 -8.75 -0.61 10.43
C LEU A 135 -10.14 -1.17 10.75
N ASP A 136 -10.68 -2.02 9.88
CA ASP A 136 -11.95 -2.72 10.13
C ASP A 136 -11.83 -3.68 11.33
N GLN A 137 -10.73 -4.44 11.41
CA GLN A 137 -10.48 -5.36 12.52
C GLN A 137 -10.29 -4.65 13.87
N LEU A 138 -9.59 -3.52 13.90
CA LEU A 138 -9.45 -2.68 15.10
C LEU A 138 -10.82 -2.19 15.61
N SER A 139 -11.70 -1.80 14.69
CA SER A 139 -13.02 -1.29 15.04
C SER A 139 -13.96 -2.40 15.51
N LEU A 140 -13.88 -3.59 14.91
CA LEU A 140 -14.57 -4.79 15.40
C LEU A 140 -14.07 -5.21 16.78
N LEU A 141 -12.75 -5.20 17.00
CA LEU A 141 -12.17 -5.52 18.30
C LEU A 141 -12.60 -4.50 19.37
N ALA A 142 -12.64 -3.20 19.04
CA ALA A 142 -13.14 -2.18 19.93
C ALA A 142 -14.63 -2.37 20.26
N ASN A 143 -15.46 -2.78 19.29
CA ASN A 143 -16.86 -3.13 19.53
C ASN A 143 -17.00 -4.26 20.56
N LEU A 144 -16.15 -5.30 20.46
CA LEU A 144 -16.12 -6.42 21.40
C LEU A 144 -15.61 -6.01 22.79
N ILE A 145 -14.46 -5.33 22.87
CA ILE A 145 -13.79 -5.00 24.14
C ILE A 145 -14.56 -3.93 24.91
N PHE A 146 -15.05 -2.90 24.24
CA PHE A 146 -15.87 -1.87 24.89
C PHE A 146 -17.35 -2.26 24.99
N ASN A 147 -17.74 -3.43 24.47
CA ASN A 147 -19.13 -3.89 24.46
C ASN A 147 -20.09 -2.82 23.89
N LEU A 148 -19.76 -2.26 22.71
CA LEU A 148 -20.55 -1.18 22.09
C LEU A 148 -21.91 -1.68 21.57
N GLY A 149 -22.11 -2.99 21.48
CA GLY A 149 -23.37 -3.62 21.09
C GLY A 149 -23.77 -3.38 19.64
N LEU A 150 -22.82 -3.07 18.76
CA LEU A 150 -23.07 -2.80 17.35
C LEU A 150 -23.03 -4.08 16.52
N ASP A 151 -23.84 -4.10 15.47
CA ASP A 151 -23.72 -5.10 14.41
C ASP A 151 -22.36 -4.98 13.69
N PRO A 152 -21.69 -6.09 13.31
CA PRO A 152 -20.41 -6.05 12.62
C PRO A 152 -20.36 -5.16 11.37
N PHE A 153 -21.47 -5.04 10.61
CA PHE A 153 -21.54 -4.18 9.42
C PHE A 153 -21.56 -2.68 9.75
N ASP A 154 -21.98 -2.33 10.98
CA ASP A 154 -21.99 -0.97 11.50
C ASP A 154 -20.65 -0.59 12.17
N CYS A 155 -19.70 -1.51 12.30
CA CYS A 155 -18.43 -1.32 13.01
C CYS A 155 -17.30 -0.69 12.16
N GLY A 156 -17.53 -0.29 10.92
CA GLY A 156 -16.46 0.33 10.12
C GLY A 156 -15.92 1.61 10.77
N ILE A 157 -14.61 1.86 10.70
CA ILE A 157 -13.94 2.95 11.44
C ILE A 157 -14.51 4.36 11.16
N ARG A 158 -15.14 4.55 10.00
CA ARG A 158 -15.81 5.81 9.59
C ARG A 158 -17.33 5.80 9.77
N ARG A 159 -17.92 4.70 10.23
CA ARG A 159 -19.38 4.57 10.33
C ARG A 159 -19.90 5.51 11.43
N PRO A 160 -20.94 6.33 11.16
CA PRO A 160 -21.47 7.26 12.16
C PRO A 160 -21.94 6.58 13.44
N LYS A 161 -22.54 5.38 13.35
CA LYS A 161 -22.97 4.59 14.51
C LYS A 161 -21.79 4.18 15.38
N PHE A 162 -20.73 3.64 14.79
CA PHE A 162 -19.49 3.30 15.49
C PHE A 162 -18.86 4.52 16.16
N LEU A 163 -18.69 5.62 15.42
CA LEU A 163 -18.10 6.85 15.97
C LEU A 163 -18.93 7.45 17.11
N LYS A 164 -20.27 7.37 17.03
CA LYS A 164 -21.16 7.82 18.12
C LYS A 164 -20.98 6.97 19.37
N ALA A 165 -21.04 5.64 19.25
CA ALA A 165 -20.86 4.73 20.37
C ALA A 165 -19.46 4.87 20.99
N LEU A 166 -18.42 5.03 20.15
CA LEU A 166 -17.06 5.23 20.59
C LEU A 166 -16.88 6.55 21.34
N LYS A 167 -17.54 7.64 20.90
CA LYS A 167 -17.53 8.92 21.59
C LYS A 167 -18.11 8.81 23.00
N GLU A 168 -19.20 8.07 23.15
CA GLU A 168 -19.90 7.87 24.42
C GLU A 168 -19.06 7.07 25.42
N GLN A 169 -18.37 6.01 24.96
CA GLN A 169 -17.57 5.15 25.84
C GLN A 169 -16.10 5.57 26.01
N LYS A 170 -15.44 5.98 24.93
CA LYS A 170 -13.99 6.25 24.88
C LYS A 170 -13.72 7.54 24.11
N SER A 171 -14.15 8.66 24.72
CA SER A 171 -14.07 9.99 24.11
C SER A 171 -12.66 10.42 23.70
N SER A 172 -11.60 9.93 24.36
CA SER A 172 -10.20 10.20 24.01
C SER A 172 -9.83 9.58 22.65
N LEU A 173 -10.15 8.30 22.43
CA LEU A 173 -9.91 7.61 21.17
C LEU A 173 -10.73 8.25 20.04
N TYR A 174 -11.99 8.60 20.31
CA TYR A 174 -12.80 9.34 19.36
C TYR A 174 -12.16 10.68 18.95
N LYS A 175 -11.68 11.48 19.92
CA LYS A 175 -10.98 12.75 19.62
C LYS A 175 -9.71 12.53 18.80
N PHE A 176 -8.95 11.48 19.10
CA PHE A 176 -7.76 11.11 18.33
C PHE A 176 -8.11 10.83 16.86
N LEU A 177 -9.17 10.07 16.59
CA LEU A 177 -9.63 9.77 15.22
C LEU A 177 -10.11 11.01 14.45
N LEU A 178 -10.45 12.10 15.15
CA LEU A 178 -10.84 13.37 14.56
C LEU A 178 -9.68 14.36 14.40
N ILE A 179 -8.46 14.01 14.84
CA ILE A 179 -7.28 14.85 14.54
C ILE A 179 -7.16 14.93 13.01
N PRO A 180 -7.02 16.13 12.40
CA PRO A 180 -7.12 16.30 10.95
C PRO A 180 -6.26 15.32 10.15
N ILE A 181 -4.99 15.16 10.50
CA ILE A 181 -4.09 14.23 9.81
C ILE A 181 -4.57 12.77 9.84
N VAL A 182 -5.16 12.32 10.95
CA VAL A 182 -5.68 10.95 11.12
C VAL A 182 -7.00 10.81 10.37
N HIS A 183 -7.92 11.76 10.56
CA HIS A 183 -9.22 11.76 9.92
C HIS A 183 -9.11 11.76 8.40
N ASP A 184 -8.28 12.65 7.86
CA ASP A 184 -8.10 12.82 6.42
C ASP A 184 -7.41 11.61 5.81
N TRP A 185 -6.43 11.03 6.51
CA TRP A 185 -5.79 9.79 6.09
C TRP A 185 -6.75 8.60 6.08
N ILE A 186 -7.59 8.43 7.11
CA ILE A 186 -8.64 7.40 7.11
C ILE A 186 -9.62 7.64 5.95
N GLY A 187 -9.93 8.91 5.65
CA GLY A 187 -10.71 9.32 4.49
C GLY A 187 -10.09 8.85 3.18
N LEU A 188 -8.80 9.09 3.02
CA LEU A 188 -8.02 8.65 1.87
C LEU A 188 -8.01 7.12 1.71
N MET A 189 -7.77 6.37 2.78
CA MET A 189 -7.82 4.89 2.73
C MET A 189 -9.20 4.37 2.34
N SER A 190 -10.25 5.06 2.77
CA SER A 190 -11.63 4.75 2.39
C SER A 190 -11.91 5.02 0.91
N ASP A 191 -11.30 6.07 0.33
CA ASP A 191 -11.41 6.35 -1.12
C ASP A 191 -10.73 5.23 -1.93
N PHE A 192 -9.55 4.76 -1.50
CA PHE A 192 -8.87 3.59 -2.11
C PHE A 192 -9.75 2.34 -2.09
N ARG A 193 -10.35 2.02 -0.94
CA ARG A 193 -11.27 0.88 -0.80
C ARG A 193 -12.45 1.01 -1.75
N HIS A 194 -13.06 2.19 -1.82
CA HIS A 194 -14.23 2.43 -2.65
C HIS A 194 -13.89 2.21 -4.13
N THR A 195 -12.77 2.76 -4.61
CA THR A 195 -12.29 2.53 -5.98
C THR A 195 -12.04 1.05 -6.23
N ALA A 196 -11.34 0.35 -5.33
CA ALA A 196 -11.07 -1.09 -5.48
C ALA A 196 -12.33 -1.97 -5.41
N ALA A 197 -13.40 -1.54 -4.74
CA ALA A 197 -14.65 -2.29 -4.64
C ALA A 197 -15.57 -2.10 -5.86
N HIS A 198 -15.47 -0.96 -6.56
CA HIS A 198 -16.30 -0.65 -7.72
C HIS A 198 -15.59 -0.82 -9.07
N GLN A 199 -14.26 -0.92 -9.07
CA GLN A 199 -13.43 -1.08 -10.27
C GLN A 199 -12.40 -2.21 -10.06
N VAL A 200 -11.57 -2.44 -11.08
CA VAL A 200 -10.31 -3.18 -10.91
C VAL A 200 -9.46 -2.44 -9.87
N ILE A 201 -8.77 -3.18 -8.99
CA ILE A 201 -7.89 -2.60 -7.96
C ILE A 201 -7.04 -1.49 -8.60
N PRO A 202 -7.07 -0.24 -8.06
CA PRO A 202 -6.45 0.89 -8.72
C PRO A 202 -4.94 0.65 -8.87
N MET A 203 -4.54 0.30 -10.09
CA MET A 203 -3.15 0.06 -10.45
C MET A 203 -2.46 1.42 -10.53
N PRO A 204 -1.26 1.60 -9.94
CA PRO A 204 -0.45 2.77 -10.22
C PRO A 204 -0.20 2.87 -11.72
N THR A 205 -0.50 4.01 -12.31
CA THR A 205 -0.25 4.31 -13.72
C THR A 205 0.71 5.49 -13.86
N GLU A 206 1.23 5.66 -15.07
CA GLU A 206 1.96 6.86 -15.44
C GLU A 206 0.96 7.99 -15.70
N VAL A 207 1.30 9.20 -15.26
CA VAL A 207 0.60 10.41 -15.65
C VAL A 207 1.39 11.02 -16.79
N VAL A 208 0.75 11.10 -17.94
CA VAL A 208 1.36 11.53 -19.19
C VAL A 208 0.57 12.69 -19.77
N ILE A 209 1.27 13.58 -20.48
CA ILE A 209 0.65 14.63 -21.29
C ILE A 209 0.97 14.40 -22.76
N ASP A 210 0.01 14.77 -23.60
CA ASP A 210 0.18 14.67 -25.04
C ASP A 210 1.19 15.71 -25.54
N THR A 211 2.19 15.23 -26.28
CA THR A 211 3.12 16.07 -27.03
C THR A 211 2.56 16.33 -28.43
N GLU A 212 3.18 17.22 -29.18
CA GLU A 212 2.79 17.43 -30.58
C GLU A 212 3.00 16.16 -31.43
N ASP A 213 4.03 15.37 -31.10
CA ASP A 213 4.26 14.08 -31.76
C ASP A 213 3.19 13.04 -31.40
N SER A 214 2.77 12.94 -30.14
CA SER A 214 1.74 11.96 -29.74
C SER A 214 0.34 12.27 -30.31
N LYS A 215 0.12 13.49 -30.81
CA LYS A 215 -1.14 13.93 -31.44
C LYS A 215 -1.21 13.71 -32.95
N ARG A 216 -0.14 13.20 -33.59
CA ARG A 216 -0.12 12.93 -35.04
C ARG A 216 -1.28 12.01 -35.45
N SER A 217 -1.74 12.19 -36.69
CA SER A 217 -2.79 11.36 -37.29
C SER A 217 -2.35 9.90 -37.39
N LYS A 218 -3.33 8.99 -37.50
CA LYS A 218 -3.04 7.55 -37.62
C LYS A 218 -2.19 7.28 -38.86
N GLU A 219 -2.50 7.94 -39.98
CA GLU A 219 -1.84 7.80 -41.27
C GLU A 219 -0.37 8.25 -41.19
N GLU A 220 -0.09 9.37 -40.53
CA GLU A 220 1.27 9.84 -40.30
C GLU A 220 2.08 8.85 -39.47
N ILE A 221 1.49 8.32 -38.39
CA ILE A 221 2.16 7.36 -37.50
C ILE A 221 2.47 6.05 -38.24
N LEU A 222 1.52 5.54 -39.03
CA LEU A 222 1.75 4.33 -39.83
C LEU A 222 2.87 4.53 -40.86
N ASN A 223 2.99 5.71 -41.45
CA ASN A 223 4.10 6.00 -42.38
C ASN A 223 5.45 6.09 -41.66
N ILE A 224 5.48 6.62 -40.43
CA ILE A 224 6.69 6.64 -39.59
C ILE A 224 7.09 5.21 -39.21
N LEU A 225 6.15 4.41 -38.74
CA LEU A 225 6.40 3.02 -38.32
C LEU A 225 6.98 2.18 -39.45
N LYS A 226 6.52 2.33 -40.70
CA LYS A 226 7.10 1.65 -41.86
C LYS A 226 8.57 1.99 -42.11
N ILE A 227 9.01 3.18 -41.72
CA ILE A 227 10.38 3.65 -41.93
C ILE A 227 11.26 3.26 -40.73
N GLU A 228 10.73 3.41 -39.51
CA GLU A 228 11.48 3.24 -38.25
C GLU A 228 11.49 1.81 -37.72
N ASP A 229 10.49 0.99 -38.06
CA ASP A 229 10.33 -0.40 -37.60
C ASP A 229 10.21 -1.36 -38.79
N PRO A 230 11.31 -1.97 -39.23
CA PRO A 230 11.33 -2.92 -40.36
C PRO A 230 10.43 -4.14 -40.15
N ASP A 231 10.14 -4.50 -38.90
CA ASP A 231 9.30 -5.65 -38.57
C ASP A 231 7.81 -5.31 -38.73
N PHE A 232 7.44 -4.02 -38.74
CA PHE A 232 6.07 -3.56 -38.92
C PHE A 232 5.45 -4.04 -40.26
N ASP A 233 6.23 -4.06 -41.33
CA ASP A 233 5.77 -4.55 -42.64
C ASP A 233 5.65 -6.08 -42.68
N VAL A 234 6.50 -6.81 -41.96
CA VAL A 234 6.40 -8.27 -41.82
C VAL A 234 5.05 -8.67 -41.19
N PHE A 235 4.55 -7.88 -40.22
CA PHE A 235 3.23 -8.10 -39.63
C PHE A 235 2.07 -7.81 -40.60
N ARG A 236 2.20 -6.81 -41.47
CA ARG A 236 1.19 -6.53 -42.52
C ARG A 236 1.11 -7.64 -43.55
N GLU A 237 2.23 -8.29 -43.86
CA GLU A 237 2.30 -9.41 -44.80
C GLU A 237 1.91 -10.77 -44.18
N SER A 238 1.68 -10.81 -42.87
CA SER A 238 1.24 -12.02 -42.18
C SER A 238 -0.08 -12.59 -42.73
N SER A 239 -0.30 -13.89 -42.48
CA SER A 239 -1.53 -14.61 -42.85
C SER A 239 -2.73 -14.29 -41.96
N LEU A 240 -2.68 -13.20 -41.18
CA LEU A 240 -3.78 -12.78 -40.31
C LEU A 240 -4.99 -12.31 -41.13
N SER A 241 -6.18 -12.41 -40.54
CA SER A 241 -7.40 -11.84 -41.10
C SER A 241 -7.30 -10.31 -41.20
N ALA A 242 -8.14 -9.70 -42.05
CA ALA A 242 -8.20 -8.24 -42.17
C ALA A 242 -8.49 -7.54 -40.82
N GLU A 243 -9.36 -8.15 -40.00
CA GLU A 243 -9.67 -7.68 -38.64
C GLU A 243 -8.46 -7.76 -37.72
N GLY A 244 -7.70 -8.87 -37.77
CA GLY A 244 -6.49 -9.04 -36.97
C GLY A 244 -5.41 -8.01 -37.34
N LYS A 245 -5.25 -7.72 -38.63
CA LYS A 245 -4.32 -6.68 -39.12
C LYS A 245 -4.73 -5.30 -38.66
N ALA A 246 -6.02 -4.95 -38.78
CA ALA A 246 -6.53 -3.66 -38.32
C ALA A 246 -6.34 -3.47 -36.80
N TRP A 247 -6.59 -4.52 -36.00
CA TRP A 247 -6.35 -4.50 -34.57
C TRP A 247 -4.87 -4.28 -34.22
N LEU A 248 -3.94 -4.96 -34.91
CA LEU A 248 -2.51 -4.76 -34.70
C LEU A 248 -2.04 -3.36 -35.10
N GLU A 249 -2.53 -2.82 -36.21
CA GLU A 249 -2.22 -1.43 -36.62
C GLU A 249 -2.70 -0.43 -35.57
N GLU A 250 -3.90 -0.62 -35.00
CA GLU A 250 -4.39 0.20 -33.88
C GLU A 250 -3.49 0.08 -32.64
N GLN A 251 -3.05 -1.12 -32.29
CA GLN A 251 -2.14 -1.33 -31.15
C GLN A 251 -0.78 -0.65 -31.37
N ALA A 252 -0.18 -0.82 -32.54
CA ALA A 252 1.11 -0.22 -32.86
C ALA A 252 1.04 1.31 -32.86
N VAL A 253 -0.04 1.89 -33.41
CA VAL A 253 -0.28 3.34 -33.37
C VAL A 253 -0.45 3.81 -31.93
N SER A 254 -1.23 3.10 -31.11
CA SER A 254 -1.41 3.43 -29.69
C SER A 254 -0.08 3.40 -28.94
N GLN A 255 0.70 2.32 -29.11
CA GLN A 255 2.01 2.16 -28.46
C GLN A 255 2.99 3.25 -28.90
N TRP A 256 3.03 3.58 -30.19
CA TRP A 256 3.87 4.66 -30.69
C TRP A 256 3.46 5.99 -30.08
N ARG A 257 2.16 6.31 -30.03
CA ARG A 257 1.67 7.54 -29.37
C ARG A 257 2.09 7.59 -27.92
N ASP A 258 1.88 6.50 -27.18
CA ASP A 258 2.26 6.40 -25.77
C ASP A 258 3.77 6.59 -25.57
N SER A 259 4.60 6.08 -26.49
CA SER A 259 6.06 6.29 -26.46
C SER A 259 6.49 7.74 -26.69
N LYS A 260 5.67 8.55 -27.33
CA LYS A 260 5.95 9.98 -27.62
C LYS A 260 5.33 10.93 -26.60
N ARG A 261 4.51 10.44 -25.67
CA ARG A 261 3.95 11.28 -24.61
C ARG A 261 5.03 11.70 -23.62
N GLU A 262 4.88 12.88 -23.05
CA GLU A 262 5.75 13.34 -21.99
C GLU A 262 5.21 12.84 -20.65
N ARG A 263 6.08 12.18 -19.89
CA ARG A 263 5.72 11.65 -18.57
C ARG A 263 5.88 12.74 -17.51
N LEU A 264 4.79 13.07 -16.83
CA LEU A 264 4.77 14.03 -15.72
C LEU A 264 5.04 13.38 -14.37
N ALA A 265 4.45 12.20 -14.15
CA ALA A 265 4.57 11.49 -12.89
C ALA A 265 4.45 9.99 -13.08
N ASP A 266 5.02 9.27 -12.13
CA ASP A 266 5.13 7.82 -12.13
C ASP A 266 4.38 7.24 -10.91
N HIS A 267 3.77 6.08 -11.07
CA HIS A 267 3.09 5.34 -10.00
C HIS A 267 1.98 6.14 -9.31
N MET A 268 1.18 6.84 -10.09
CA MET A 268 0.05 7.60 -9.58
C MET A 268 -1.20 6.75 -9.65
N VAL A 269 -2.01 6.82 -8.60
CA VAL A 269 -3.37 6.30 -8.60
C VAL A 269 -4.32 7.47 -8.72
N TYR A 270 -5.22 7.37 -9.68
CA TYR A 270 -6.35 8.28 -9.82
C TYR A 270 -7.45 7.88 -8.82
N LEU A 271 -7.88 8.85 -8.02
CA LEU A 271 -8.93 8.67 -7.02
C LEU A 271 -10.06 9.66 -7.27
N LYS A 272 -11.27 9.20 -6.98
CA LYS A 272 -12.49 10.01 -7.04
C LYS A 272 -13.15 9.99 -5.67
N ASN A 273 -13.47 11.18 -5.16
CA ASN A 273 -14.27 11.34 -3.96
C ASN A 273 -15.42 12.32 -4.18
N LYS A 274 -16.12 12.71 -3.11
CA LYS A 274 -17.27 13.63 -3.21
C LYS A 274 -16.86 15.06 -3.58
N GLN A 275 -15.62 15.45 -3.28
CA GLN A 275 -15.07 16.78 -3.52
C GLN A 275 -14.41 16.93 -4.90
N GLY A 276 -14.14 15.83 -5.59
CA GLY A 276 -13.59 15.84 -6.95
C GLY A 276 -12.68 14.65 -7.23
N HIS A 277 -11.63 14.93 -8.00
CA HIS A 277 -10.67 13.96 -8.50
C HIS A 277 -9.26 14.38 -8.13
N TYR A 278 -8.39 13.43 -7.81
CA TYR A 278 -6.99 13.71 -7.48
C TYR A 278 -6.10 12.52 -7.80
N PHE A 279 -4.81 12.79 -7.91
CA PHE A 279 -3.78 11.77 -8.08
C PHE A 279 -2.97 11.64 -6.80
N ARG A 280 -2.53 10.43 -6.50
CA ARG A 280 -1.64 10.14 -5.36
C ARG A 280 -0.59 9.13 -5.77
N SER A 281 0.65 9.27 -5.29
CA SER A 281 1.64 8.19 -5.37
C SER A 281 1.58 7.27 -4.14
N PRO A 282 0.91 6.11 -4.21
CA PRO A 282 0.94 5.12 -3.14
C PRO A 282 2.34 4.55 -2.86
N VAL A 283 3.21 4.47 -3.87
CA VAL A 283 4.58 3.97 -3.71
C VAL A 283 5.43 4.92 -2.85
N VAL A 284 5.29 6.22 -3.04
CA VAL A 284 6.02 7.24 -2.25
C VAL A 284 5.46 7.35 -0.82
N SER A 285 4.16 7.13 -0.65
CA SER A 285 3.49 7.31 0.65
C SER A 285 3.43 6.07 1.54
N ILE A 286 3.94 4.92 1.09
CA ILE A 286 3.77 3.64 1.79
C ILE A 286 4.27 3.66 3.24
N ASP A 287 5.40 4.30 3.52
CA ASP A 287 5.97 4.36 4.87
C ASP A 287 5.23 5.35 5.78
N HIS A 288 4.77 6.45 5.20
CA HIS A 288 3.89 7.38 5.89
C HIS A 288 2.57 6.70 6.28
N ASP A 289 2.00 5.92 5.37
CA ASP A 289 0.77 5.15 5.61
C ASP A 289 0.97 4.08 6.68
N LEU A 290 2.09 3.35 6.64
CA LEU A 290 2.43 2.40 7.68
C LEU A 290 2.59 3.08 9.05
N THR A 291 3.20 4.28 9.08
CA THR A 291 3.38 5.06 10.31
C THR A 291 2.04 5.49 10.90
N LEU A 292 1.14 6.01 10.08
CA LEU A 292 -0.20 6.42 10.53
C LEU A 292 -1.04 5.23 10.99
N LEU A 293 -1.01 4.11 10.25
CA LEU A 293 -1.65 2.87 10.69
C LEU A 293 -1.10 2.41 12.04
N THR A 294 0.21 2.41 12.19
CA THR A 294 0.92 2.00 13.40
C THR A 294 0.50 2.86 14.58
N GLY A 295 0.39 4.18 14.41
CA GLY A 295 -0.08 5.11 15.44
C GLY A 295 -1.56 4.90 15.80
N ILE A 296 -2.42 4.64 14.81
CA ILE A 296 -3.84 4.30 15.05
C ILE A 296 -3.95 2.99 15.82
N MET A 297 -3.23 1.95 15.40
CA MET A 297 -3.19 0.67 16.09
C MET A 297 -2.76 0.84 17.56
N ASP A 298 -1.70 1.61 17.81
CA ASP A 298 -1.24 1.88 19.18
C ASP A 298 -2.28 2.63 20.00
N ALA A 299 -2.95 3.64 19.43
CA ALA A 299 -4.01 4.38 20.11
C ALA A 299 -5.19 3.45 20.50
N PHE A 300 -5.60 2.56 19.60
CA PHE A 300 -6.62 1.56 19.86
C PHE A 300 -6.18 0.60 20.97
N LEU A 301 -5.01 -0.03 20.83
CA LEU A 301 -4.51 -1.00 21.81
C LEU A 301 -4.31 -0.36 23.19
N VAL A 302 -3.75 0.86 23.26
CA VAL A 302 -3.66 1.57 24.55
C VAL A 302 -5.04 1.80 25.12
N CYS A 303 -6.01 2.32 24.36
CA CYS A 303 -7.34 2.59 24.89
C CYS A 303 -8.13 1.33 25.28
N MET A 304 -7.92 0.20 24.59
CA MET A 304 -8.58 -1.08 24.86
C MET A 304 -8.03 -1.78 26.11
N PHE A 305 -6.75 -1.58 26.41
CA PHE A 305 -6.05 -2.33 27.46
C PHE A 305 -5.49 -1.45 28.58
N GLN A 306 -5.71 -0.14 28.53
CA GLN A 306 -5.49 0.75 29.66
C GLN A 306 -6.47 0.34 30.77
N LYS A 307 -5.93 -0.10 31.91
CA LYS A 307 -6.75 -0.39 33.10
C LYS A 307 -7.49 0.88 33.48
N ASP A 308 -8.80 0.93 33.25
CA ASP A 308 -9.63 1.97 33.83
C ASP A 308 -9.50 1.81 35.36
N GLU A 309 -8.90 2.79 36.03
CA GLU A 309 -8.79 2.78 37.50
C GLU A 309 -10.18 2.63 38.17
N ALA A 310 -11.25 3.01 37.46
CA ALA A 310 -12.64 2.87 37.86
C ALA A 310 -13.19 1.43 37.86
N MET A 311 -12.51 0.47 37.23
CA MET A 311 -12.90 -0.95 37.21
C MET A 311 -12.11 -1.83 38.19
N ARG A 312 -11.33 -1.23 39.11
CA ARG A 312 -10.87 -2.01 40.26
C ARG A 312 -12.10 -2.43 41.06
N PRO A 313 -12.34 -3.74 41.31
CA PRO A 313 -13.28 -4.10 42.36
C PRO A 313 -12.82 -3.37 43.62
N ARG A 314 -13.73 -2.62 44.24
CA ARG A 314 -13.48 -2.04 45.56
C ARG A 314 -13.27 -3.23 46.48
N THR A 315 -12.01 -3.57 46.73
CA THR A 315 -11.59 -4.53 47.76
C THR A 315 -11.88 -3.95 49.13
#